data_AF-A0A1V4SRW2-F1
#
_entry.id   AF-A0A1V4SRW2-F1
#
_cell.length_a   1.000
_cell.length_b   1.000
_cell.length_c   1.000
_cell.angle_alpha   90.00
_cell.angle_beta   90.00
_cell.angle_gamma   90.00
#
_symmetry.space_group_name_H-M   'P 1'
#
loop_
_entity.id
_entity.type
_entity.pdbx_description
1 polymer ?
#
loop_
_entity_poly.entity_id
_entity_poly.type
_entity_poly.pdbx_seq_one_letter_code
_entity_poly.pdbx_strand_id
1 'polypeptide(L)'
;MKLVRNLLLGLYVNIFLVLLLVILTFISLSGNRICVLLLFAVFVTALGSGLFCIVVGVISVFAACRLFQKQEYGILRHNMKILKFSSIPYLFINFIIYYLLFIIFFVASRGTATVTPIPLFFMFVIFFTYLGVIFTSAYGIGLLALLLKEKKLKAGCFLFHLLLQLCFVLDVVDTLVLMKKFKRNGSLGR
;
A
#
# COMPACT_ATOMS: atom_id res chain seq x y z
N MET A 1 6.55 -6.53 14.70
CA MET A 1 6.83 -5.07 14.78
C MET A 1 7.95 -4.60 13.85
N LYS A 2 9.18 -5.14 13.92
CA LYS A 2 10.29 -4.67 13.03
C LYS A 2 9.94 -4.72 11.54
N LEU A 3 9.34 -5.82 11.06
CA LEU A 3 8.91 -5.97 9.66
C LEU A 3 7.87 -4.93 9.23
N VAL A 4 6.82 -4.74 10.02
CA VAL A 4 5.78 -3.73 9.78
C VAL A 4 6.39 -2.34 9.64
N ARG A 5 7.31 -1.97 10.54
CA ARG A 5 7.98 -0.67 10.49
C ARG A 5 8.86 -0.54 9.25
N ASN A 6 9.58 -1.59 8.87
CA ASN A 6 10.43 -1.59 7.68
C ASN A 6 9.60 -1.47 6.39
N LEU A 7 8.44 -2.12 6.31
CA LEU A 7 7.53 -2.00 5.19
C LEU A 7 7.00 -0.57 5.07
N LEU A 8 6.53 0.01 6.18
CA LEU A 8 6.06 1.40 6.20
C LEU A 8 7.18 2.37 5.82
N LEU A 9 8.38 2.21 6.40
CA LEU A 9 9.53 3.04 6.07
C LEU A 9 9.87 2.94 4.58
N GLY A 10 9.84 1.73 4.01
CA GLY A 10 10.04 1.52 2.58
C GLY A 10 9.03 2.32 1.74
N LEU A 11 7.74 2.25 2.07
CA LEU A 11 6.68 3.01 1.39
C LEU A 11 6.91 4.54 1.51
N TYR A 12 7.23 5.05 2.71
CA TYR A 12 7.48 6.48 2.92
C TYR A 12 8.80 6.98 2.29
N VAL A 13 9.81 6.13 2.19
CA VAL A 13 11.03 6.47 1.43
C VAL A 13 10.73 6.50 -0.06
N ASN A 14 9.95 5.53 -0.56
CA ASN A 14 9.56 5.48 -1.97
C ASN A 14 8.78 6.73 -2.37
N ILE A 15 7.78 7.15 -1.57
CA ILE A 15 6.99 8.35 -1.90
C ILE A 15 7.84 9.63 -1.88
N PHE A 16 8.79 9.73 -0.95
CA PHE A 16 9.72 10.84 -0.89
C PHE A 16 10.62 10.89 -2.13
N LEU A 17 11.15 9.73 -2.55
CA LEU A 17 11.95 9.62 -3.77
C LEU A 17 11.15 9.95 -5.03
N VAL A 18 9.89 9.53 -5.12
CA VAL A 18 9.00 9.89 -6.23
C VAL A 18 8.76 11.40 -6.25
N LEU A 19 8.49 12.03 -5.11
CA LEU A 19 8.29 13.48 -5.02
C LEU A 19 9.57 14.23 -5.42
N LEU A 20 10.74 13.78 -4.95
CA LEU A 20 12.04 14.33 -5.34
C LEU A 20 12.27 14.19 -6.85
N LEU A 21 11.91 13.04 -7.43
CA LEU A 21 12.00 12.79 -8.86
C LEU A 21 11.15 13.78 -9.66
N VAL A 22 9.92 14.06 -9.21
CA VAL A 22 9.04 15.06 -9.83
C VAL A 22 9.63 16.46 -9.75
N ILE A 23 10.23 16.85 -8.62
CA ILE A 23 10.86 18.18 -8.51
C ILE A 23 12.08 18.28 -9.44
N LEU A 24 12.92 17.24 -9.48
CA LEU A 24 14.12 17.21 -10.31
C LEU A 24 13.80 17.19 -11.80
N THR A 25 12.69 16.58 -12.24
CA THR A 25 12.28 16.63 -13.66
C THR A 25 11.98 18.06 -14.08
N PHE A 26 11.30 18.86 -13.25
CA PHE A 26 11.05 20.27 -13.56
C PHE A 26 12.33 21.11 -13.61
N ILE A 27 13.24 20.91 -12.65
CA ILE A 27 14.52 21.63 -12.63
C ILE A 27 15.38 21.23 -13.84
N SER A 28 15.39 19.95 -14.20
CA SER A 28 16.19 19.42 -15.31
C SER A 28 15.78 19.97 -16.68
N LEU A 29 14.57 20.55 -16.82
CA LEU A 29 14.16 21.24 -18.04
C LEU A 29 15.06 22.44 -18.37
N SER A 30 15.81 22.96 -17.40
CA SER A 30 16.78 24.04 -17.63
C SER A 30 18.05 23.59 -18.38
N GLY A 31 18.18 22.30 -18.73
CA GLY A 31 19.31 21.76 -19.48
C GLY A 31 20.59 21.53 -18.68
N ASN A 32 20.55 21.61 -17.35
CA ASN A 32 21.72 21.40 -16.51
C ASN A 32 22.09 19.89 -16.44
N ARG A 33 23.29 19.54 -16.93
CA ARG A 33 23.82 18.16 -16.96
C ARG A 33 23.90 17.51 -15.56
N ILE A 34 24.18 18.30 -14.51
CA ILE A 34 24.24 17.80 -13.13
C ILE A 34 22.84 17.36 -12.68
N CYS A 35 21.80 18.12 -13.02
CA CYS A 35 20.42 17.78 -12.70
C CYS A 35 19.96 16.50 -13.39
N VAL A 36 20.37 16.27 -14.64
CA VAL A 36 20.07 15.02 -15.37
C VAL A 36 20.71 13.80 -14.67
N LEU A 37 21.97 13.92 -14.23
CA LEU A 37 22.65 12.83 -13.53
C LEU A 37 22.00 12.55 -12.16
N LEU A 38 21.63 13.60 -11.41
CA LEU A 38 20.87 13.47 -10.16
C LEU A 38 19.51 12.81 -10.39
N LEU A 39 18.78 13.21 -11.44
CA LEU A 39 17.50 12.60 -11.81
C LEU A 39 17.64 11.11 -12.07
N PHE A 40 18.67 10.70 -12.83
CA PHE A 40 18.95 9.29 -13.08
C PHE A 40 19.26 8.52 -11.78
N ALA A 41 20.07 9.10 -10.88
CA ALA A 41 20.37 8.49 -9.59
C ALA A 41 19.12 8.34 -8.69
N VAL A 42 18.26 9.36 -8.65
CA VAL A 42 16.99 9.32 -7.90
C VAL A 42 16.03 8.30 -8.52
N PHE A 43 16.00 8.16 -9.84
CA PHE A 43 15.19 7.15 -10.52
C PHE A 43 15.62 5.72 -10.15
N VAL A 44 16.93 5.42 -10.23
CA VAL A 44 17.46 4.10 -9.87
C VAL A 44 17.19 3.77 -8.40
N THR A 45 17.35 4.74 -7.50
CA THR A 45 17.06 4.54 -6.07
C THR A 45 15.57 4.37 -5.80
N ALA A 46 14.69 5.08 -6.50
CA ALA A 46 13.24 4.88 -6.42
C ALA A 46 12.85 3.45 -6.83
N LEU A 47 13.39 2.95 -7.95
CA LEU A 47 13.18 1.55 -8.37
C LEU A 47 13.68 0.55 -7.32
N GLY A 48 14.89 0.76 -6.80
CA GLY A 48 15.46 -0.08 -5.74
C GLY A 48 14.59 -0.11 -4.47
N SER A 49 14.04 1.04 -4.06
CA SER A 49 13.13 1.13 -2.91
C SER A 49 11.81 0.40 -3.15
N GLY A 50 11.29 0.41 -4.38
CA GLY A 50 10.09 -0.35 -4.77
C GLY A 50 10.32 -1.86 -4.67
N LEU A 51 11.45 -2.35 -5.20
CA LEU A 51 11.84 -3.76 -5.08
C LEU A 51 12.01 -4.17 -3.60
N PHE A 52 12.63 -3.30 -2.79
CA PHE A 52 12.75 -3.53 -1.35
C PHE A 52 11.38 -3.68 -0.67
N CYS A 53 10.40 -2.83 -1.02
CA CYS A 53 9.04 -2.95 -0.49
C CYS A 53 8.39 -4.28 -0.84
N ILE A 54 8.57 -4.78 -2.06
CA ILE A 54 8.04 -6.08 -2.49
C ILE A 54 8.67 -7.21 -1.67
N VAL A 55 10.00 -7.22 -1.51
CA VAL A 55 10.71 -8.24 -0.73
C VAL A 55 10.23 -8.25 0.72
N VAL A 56 10.17 -7.09 1.37
CA VAL A 56 9.68 -6.97 2.76
C VAL A 56 8.19 -7.33 2.85
N GLY A 57 7.40 -7.00 1.83
CA GLY A 57 5.99 -7.36 1.70
C GLY A 57 5.80 -8.88 1.69
N VAL A 58 6.55 -9.60 0.86
CA VAL A 58 6.54 -11.06 0.80
C VAL A 58 6.94 -11.68 2.14
N ILE A 59 8.01 -11.19 2.77
CA ILE A 59 8.43 -11.65 4.11
C ILE A 59 7.31 -11.40 5.14
N SER A 60 6.58 -10.29 5.02
CA SER A 60 5.45 -9.96 5.89
C SER A 60 4.28 -10.93 5.73
N VAL A 61 4.03 -11.46 4.52
CA VAL A 61 3.05 -12.53 4.29
C VAL A 61 3.45 -13.80 5.04
N PHE A 62 4.71 -14.25 4.89
CA PHE A 62 5.20 -15.42 5.61
C PHE A 62 5.11 -15.24 7.13
N ALA A 63 5.43 -14.03 7.62
CA ALA A 63 5.29 -13.70 9.04
C ALA A 63 3.83 -13.74 9.50
N ALA A 64 2.88 -13.25 8.70
CA ALA A 64 1.45 -13.34 9.00
C ALA A 64 0.97 -14.80 9.04
N CYS A 65 1.40 -15.64 8.11
CA CYS A 65 1.11 -17.08 8.11
C CYS A 65 1.67 -17.78 9.36
N ARG A 66 2.90 -17.45 9.77
CA ARG A 66 3.49 -18.01 10.99
C ARG A 66 2.73 -17.61 12.25
N LEU A 67 2.30 -16.35 12.35
CA LEU A 67 1.49 -15.87 13.47
C LEU A 67 0.10 -16.52 13.50
N PHE A 68 -0.49 -16.77 12.33
CA PHE A 68 -1.74 -17.52 12.19
C PHE A 68 -1.59 -18.95 12.74
N GLN A 69 -0.51 -19.65 12.40
CA GLN A 69 -0.24 -20.99 12.92
C GLN A 69 -0.12 -21.01 14.45
N LYS A 70 0.52 -19.98 15.02
CA LYS A 70 0.67 -19.80 16.48
C LYS A 70 -0.57 -19.28 17.20
N GLN A 71 -1.63 -18.93 16.47
CA GLN A 71 -2.89 -18.40 17.01
C GLN A 71 -2.70 -17.11 17.86
N GLU A 72 -1.72 -16.28 17.52
CA GLU A 72 -1.42 -15.05 18.27
C GLU A 72 -2.31 -13.86 17.83
N TYR A 73 -3.59 -13.90 18.16
CA TYR A 73 -4.60 -12.90 17.76
C TYR A 73 -4.20 -11.45 18.06
N GLY A 74 -3.70 -11.19 19.27
CA GLY A 74 -3.35 -9.85 19.72
C GLY A 74 -2.31 -9.21 18.82
N ILE A 75 -1.30 -9.98 18.41
CA ILE A 75 -0.20 -9.51 17.57
C ILE A 75 -0.67 -9.32 16.12
N LEU A 76 -1.49 -10.23 15.55
CA LEU A 76 -2.07 -10.02 14.22
C LEU A 76 -2.91 -8.74 14.18
N ARG A 77 -3.81 -8.57 15.15
CA ARG A 77 -4.71 -7.41 15.23
C ARG A 77 -3.93 -6.12 15.37
N HIS A 78 -2.92 -6.09 16.23
CA HIS A 78 -2.08 -4.92 16.45
C HIS A 78 -1.28 -4.54 15.19
N ASN A 79 -0.63 -5.51 14.55
CA ASN A 79 0.14 -5.27 13.32
C ASN A 79 -0.76 -4.83 12.15
N MET A 80 -1.93 -5.47 11.99
CA MET A 80 -2.93 -5.09 10.99
C MET A 80 -3.37 -3.63 11.18
N LYS A 81 -3.67 -3.24 12.43
CA LYS A 81 -4.08 -1.86 12.74
C LYS A 81 -2.99 -0.88 12.33
N ILE A 82 -1.75 -1.10 12.78
CA ILE A 82 -0.64 -0.19 12.49
C ILE A 82 -0.44 -0.06 10.98
N LEU A 83 -0.35 -1.17 10.25
CA LEU A 83 -0.16 -1.13 8.81
C LEU A 83 -1.25 -0.34 8.10
N LYS A 84 -2.53 -0.65 8.35
CA LYS A 84 -3.62 -0.02 7.61
C LYS A 84 -3.73 1.47 7.90
N PHE A 85 -3.71 1.87 9.18
CA PHE A 85 -3.82 3.28 9.53
C PHE A 85 -2.60 4.08 9.06
N SER A 86 -1.40 3.52 9.15
CA SER A 86 -0.18 4.20 8.70
C SER A 86 0.00 4.19 7.19
N SER A 87 -0.68 3.30 6.45
CA SER A 87 -0.68 3.31 4.99
C SER A 87 -1.63 4.36 4.40
N ILE A 88 -2.70 4.77 5.10
CA ILE A 88 -3.67 5.76 4.59
C ILE A 88 -2.99 7.06 4.11
N PRO A 89 -2.12 7.73 4.91
CA PRO A 89 -1.47 8.96 4.45
C PRO A 89 -0.59 8.73 3.23
N TYR A 90 0.13 7.59 3.18
CA TYR A 90 0.94 7.23 2.03
C TYR A 90 0.10 7.16 0.76
N LEU A 91 -1.05 6.47 0.77
CA LEU A 91 -1.88 6.39 -0.45
C LEU A 91 -2.50 7.72 -0.82
N PHE A 92 -2.92 8.53 0.15
CA PHE A 92 -3.49 9.84 -0.13
C PHE A 92 -2.48 10.75 -0.83
N ILE A 93 -1.26 10.85 -0.30
CA ILE A 93 -0.18 11.63 -0.91
C ILE A 93 0.17 11.06 -2.29
N ASN A 94 0.27 9.73 -2.41
CA ASN A 94 0.68 9.08 -3.65
C ASN A 94 -0.36 9.31 -4.76
N PHE A 95 -1.65 9.23 -4.42
CA PHE A 95 -2.74 9.52 -5.35
C PHE A 95 -2.75 10.99 -5.78
N ILE A 96 -2.51 11.93 -4.85
CA ILE A 96 -2.40 13.36 -5.18
C ILE A 96 -1.24 13.62 -6.14
N ILE A 97 -0.05 13.06 -5.87
CA ILE A 97 1.13 13.24 -6.74
C ILE A 97 0.83 12.74 -8.15
N TYR A 98 0.29 11.52 -8.28
CA TYR A 98 0.00 10.96 -9.59
C TYR A 98 -1.13 11.69 -10.32
N TYR A 99 -2.14 12.16 -9.60
CA TYR A 99 -3.21 12.97 -10.18
C TYR A 99 -2.67 14.31 -10.71
N LEU A 100 -1.78 14.98 -9.96
CA LEU A 100 -1.11 16.20 -10.41
C LEU A 100 -0.25 15.93 -11.66
N LEU A 101 0.54 14.86 -11.66
CA LEU A 101 1.32 14.46 -12.83
C LEU A 101 0.41 14.22 -14.04
N PHE A 102 -0.71 13.53 -13.86
CA PHE A 102 -1.69 13.29 -14.92
C PHE A 102 -2.21 14.60 -15.51
N ILE A 103 -2.60 15.58 -14.68
CA ILE A 103 -3.05 16.91 -15.17
C ILE A 103 -1.93 17.60 -15.96
N ILE A 104 -0.70 17.59 -15.46
CA ILE A 104 0.44 18.24 -16.12
C ILE A 104 0.70 17.62 -17.50
N PHE A 105 0.73 16.29 -17.60
CA PHE A 105 0.88 15.60 -18.88
C PHE A 105 -0.32 15.84 -19.81
N PHE A 106 -1.54 15.87 -19.28
CA PHE A 106 -2.74 16.15 -20.05
C PHE A 106 -2.72 17.54 -20.68
N VAL A 107 -2.34 18.57 -19.90
CA VAL A 107 -2.19 19.95 -20.37
C VAL A 107 -1.04 20.09 -21.35
N ALA A 108 0.12 19.48 -21.06
CA ALA A 108 1.28 19.50 -21.96
C ALA A 108 0.98 18.86 -23.32
N SER A 109 0.14 17.83 -23.34
CA SER A 109 -0.34 17.17 -24.56
C SER A 109 -1.42 17.96 -25.32
N ARG A 110 -1.80 19.17 -24.86
CA ARG A 110 -2.86 20.00 -25.48
C ARG A 110 -4.19 19.27 -25.69
N GLY A 111 -4.52 18.33 -24.80
CA GLY A 111 -5.78 17.58 -24.88
C GLY A 111 -5.88 16.51 -25.97
N THR A 112 -4.84 16.30 -26.80
CA THR A 112 -4.78 15.10 -27.67
C THR A 112 -4.60 13.81 -26.86
N ALA A 113 -4.25 13.96 -25.57
CA ALA A 113 -3.95 12.91 -24.62
C ALA A 113 -5.09 11.90 -24.37
N THR A 114 -6.35 12.26 -24.62
CA THR A 114 -7.52 11.41 -24.33
C THR A 114 -7.52 10.08 -25.10
N VAL A 115 -6.81 10.01 -26.24
CA VAL A 115 -6.70 8.79 -27.08
C VAL A 115 -5.25 8.22 -27.09
N THR A 116 -4.32 8.85 -26.36
CA THR A 116 -2.89 8.47 -26.32
C THR A 116 -2.59 7.44 -25.23
N PRO A 117 -1.37 6.88 -25.13
CA PRO A 117 -0.94 6.01 -24.01
C PRO A 117 -1.04 6.60 -22.58
N ILE A 118 -1.43 7.86 -22.39
CA ILE A 118 -1.44 8.53 -21.07
C ILE A 118 -2.43 7.86 -20.07
N PRO A 119 -3.69 7.53 -20.41
CA PRO A 119 -4.57 6.80 -19.51
C PRO A 119 -4.04 5.40 -19.18
N LEU A 120 -3.36 4.74 -20.12
CA LEU A 120 -2.76 3.43 -19.92
C LEU A 120 -1.57 3.50 -18.94
N PHE A 121 -0.74 4.55 -19.04
CA PHE A 121 0.31 4.83 -18.07
C PHE A 121 -0.25 5.06 -16.65
N PHE A 122 -1.37 5.78 -16.54
CA PHE A 122 -2.03 6.00 -15.26
C PHE A 122 -2.57 4.70 -14.65
N MET A 123 -3.17 3.81 -15.46
CA MET A 123 -3.56 2.47 -15.01
C MET A 123 -2.36 1.66 -14.52
N PHE A 124 -1.23 1.72 -15.22
CA PHE A 124 0.00 1.04 -14.81
C PHE A 124 0.45 1.53 -13.43
N VAL A 125 0.50 2.83 -13.21
CA VAL A 125 0.87 3.42 -11.91
C VAL A 125 -0.06 2.99 -10.77
N ILE A 126 -1.37 2.99 -11.01
CA ILE A 126 -2.35 2.50 -10.03
C ILE A 126 -2.08 1.03 -9.71
N PHE A 127 -1.82 0.20 -10.74
CA PHE A 127 -1.54 -1.21 -10.59
C PHE A 127 -0.28 -1.47 -9.75
N PHE A 128 0.82 -0.73 -9.99
CA PHE A 128 2.03 -0.86 -9.17
C PHE A 128 1.85 -0.36 -7.74
N THR A 129 1.10 0.72 -7.55
CA THR A 129 0.73 1.20 -6.21
C THR A 129 -0.07 0.13 -5.47
N TYR A 130 -1.02 -0.49 -6.15
CA TYR A 130 -1.82 -1.58 -5.59
C TYR A 130 -0.95 -2.78 -5.22
N LEU A 131 -0.03 -3.21 -6.10
CA LEU A 131 0.92 -4.28 -5.80
C LEU A 131 1.81 -3.97 -4.59
N GLY A 132 2.23 -2.72 -4.41
CA GLY A 132 3.02 -2.34 -3.24
C GLY A 132 2.23 -2.44 -1.93
N VAL A 133 0.93 -2.16 -1.98
CA VAL A 133 0.08 -2.06 -0.79
C VAL A 133 -0.68 -3.34 -0.48
N ILE A 134 -0.90 -4.25 -1.44
CA ILE A 134 -1.63 -5.51 -1.23
C ILE A 134 -1.04 -6.36 -0.09
N PHE A 135 0.28 -6.27 0.12
CA PHE A 135 0.98 -6.96 1.20
C PHE A 135 0.54 -6.49 2.60
N THR A 136 0.00 -5.28 2.73
CA THR A 136 -0.53 -4.76 4.00
C THR A 136 -1.80 -5.49 4.44
N SER A 137 -2.57 -6.05 3.49
CA SER A 137 -3.77 -6.84 3.77
C SER A 137 -3.46 -8.23 4.34
N ALA A 138 -2.22 -8.72 4.22
CA ALA A 138 -1.83 -10.08 4.63
C ALA A 138 -2.13 -10.37 6.11
N TYR A 139 -1.81 -9.44 7.01
CA TYR A 139 -2.09 -9.61 8.45
C TYR A 139 -3.59 -9.64 8.74
N GLY A 140 -4.38 -8.91 7.97
CA GLY A 140 -5.82 -8.89 8.15
C GLY A 140 -6.51 -10.11 7.54
N ILE A 141 -6.02 -10.64 6.41
CA ILE A 141 -6.44 -11.94 5.89
C ILE A 141 -6.10 -13.04 6.91
N GLY A 142 -4.89 -13.01 7.50
CA GLY A 142 -4.51 -13.92 8.57
C GLY A 142 -5.46 -13.87 9.77
N LEU A 143 -5.90 -12.67 10.17
CA LEU A 143 -6.87 -12.48 11.25
C LEU A 143 -8.25 -13.05 10.88
N LEU A 144 -8.71 -12.81 9.65
CA LEU A 144 -9.98 -13.35 9.13
C LEU A 144 -9.97 -14.88 9.07
N ALA A 145 -8.89 -15.48 8.58
CA ALA A 145 -8.72 -16.92 8.52
C ALA A 145 -8.76 -17.54 9.93
N LEU A 146 -8.20 -16.83 10.91
CA LEU A 146 -8.19 -17.26 12.29
C LEU A 146 -9.60 -17.20 12.93
N LEU A 147 -10.36 -16.14 12.66
CA LEU A 147 -11.76 -16.02 13.08
C LEU A 147 -12.68 -17.09 12.44
N LEU A 148 -12.39 -17.47 11.19
CA LEU A 148 -13.09 -18.57 10.52
C LEU A 148 -12.77 -19.90 11.20
N LYS A 149 -11.50 -20.16 11.53
CA LYS A 149 -11.06 -21.38 12.24
C LYS A 149 -11.72 -21.52 13.61
N GLU A 150 -11.89 -20.43 14.35
CA GLU A 150 -12.61 -20.42 15.64
C GLU A 150 -14.13 -20.52 15.51
N LYS A 151 -14.67 -20.67 14.29
CA LYS A 151 -16.12 -20.68 14.01
C LYS A 151 -16.85 -19.41 14.49
N LYS A 152 -16.12 -18.32 14.74
CA LYS A 152 -16.68 -17.01 15.11
C LYS A 152 -17.27 -16.27 13.90
N LEU A 153 -17.04 -16.79 12.69
CA LEU A 153 -17.44 -16.18 11.44
C LEU A 153 -17.96 -17.25 10.46
N LYS A 154 -19.06 -16.97 9.75
CA LYS A 154 -19.63 -17.87 8.73
C LYS A 154 -18.83 -17.76 7.42
N ALA A 155 -18.72 -18.85 6.65
CA ALA A 155 -17.92 -18.89 5.41
C ALA A 155 -18.30 -17.82 4.37
N GLY A 156 -19.60 -17.57 4.13
CA GLY A 156 -20.04 -16.51 3.21
C GLY A 156 -19.64 -15.10 3.68
N CYS A 157 -19.69 -14.86 5.00
CA CYS A 157 -19.24 -13.60 5.59
C CYS A 157 -17.72 -13.44 5.47
N PHE A 158 -16.96 -14.55 5.54
CA PHE A 158 -15.51 -14.54 5.36
C PHE A 158 -15.13 -14.11 3.95
N LEU A 159 -15.79 -14.64 2.91
CA LEU A 159 -15.51 -14.26 1.53
C LEU A 159 -15.78 -12.78 1.28
N PHE A 160 -16.87 -12.25 1.85
CA PHE A 160 -17.20 -10.83 1.76
C PHE A 160 -16.13 -9.95 2.41
N HIS A 161 -15.72 -10.28 3.64
CA HIS A 161 -14.64 -9.58 4.32
C HIS A 161 -13.30 -9.70 3.58
N LEU A 162 -13.00 -10.87 3.00
CA LEU A 162 -11.79 -11.07 2.19
C LEU A 162 -11.77 -10.17 0.95
N LEU A 163 -12.90 -10.07 0.24
CA LEU A 163 -13.04 -9.18 -0.93
C LEU A 163 -12.89 -7.71 -0.52
N LEU A 164 -13.51 -7.31 0.59
CA LEU A 164 -13.33 -5.96 1.15
C LEU A 164 -11.86 -5.71 1.51
N GLN A 165 -11.16 -6.72 2.05
CA GLN A 165 -9.76 -6.62 2.43
C GLN A 165 -8.79 -6.41 1.26
N LEU A 166 -9.18 -6.89 0.09
CA LEU A 166 -8.46 -6.70 -1.18
C LEU A 166 -8.82 -5.36 -1.82
N CYS A 167 -10.01 -4.83 -1.54
CA CYS A 167 -10.41 -3.52 -2.02
C CYS A 167 -9.85 -2.42 -1.11
N PHE A 168 -8.79 -1.75 -1.54
CA PHE A 168 -7.99 -0.85 -0.70
C PHE A 168 -8.79 0.16 0.16
N VAL A 169 -9.79 0.84 -0.41
CA VAL A 169 -10.60 1.83 0.33
C VAL A 169 -11.54 1.13 1.32
N LEU A 170 -12.15 0.04 0.88
CA LEU A 170 -13.08 -0.72 1.70
C LEU A 170 -12.38 -1.51 2.80
N ASP A 171 -11.09 -1.84 2.62
CA ASP A 171 -10.25 -2.55 3.56
C ASP A 171 -10.14 -1.82 4.91
N VAL A 172 -10.01 -0.49 4.88
CA VAL A 172 -9.97 0.34 6.09
C VAL A 172 -11.31 0.29 6.82
N VAL A 173 -12.41 0.43 6.07
CA VAL A 173 -13.78 0.37 6.62
C VAL A 173 -14.05 -0.99 7.23
N ASP A 174 -13.65 -2.06 6.54
CA ASP A 174 -13.84 -3.43 6.99
C ASP A 174 -13.08 -3.71 8.29
N THR A 175 -11.85 -3.20 8.38
CA THR A 175 -11.03 -3.28 9.60
C THR A 175 -11.72 -2.61 10.77
N LEU A 176 -12.28 -1.41 10.57
CA LEU A 176 -13.01 -0.69 11.60
C LEU A 176 -14.24 -1.48 12.07
N VAL A 177 -14.99 -2.07 11.13
CA VAL A 177 -16.16 -2.90 11.41
C VAL A 177 -15.77 -4.15 12.20
N LEU A 178 -14.75 -4.90 11.75
CA LEU A 178 -14.19 -6.06 12.45
C LEU A 178 -13.74 -5.69 13.87
N MET A 179 -13.01 -4.58 14.01
CA MET A 179 -12.52 -4.13 15.31
C MET A 179 -13.66 -3.76 16.26
N LYS A 180 -14.72 -3.11 15.77
CA LYS A 180 -15.87 -2.71 16.59
C LYS A 180 -16.72 -3.93 16.99
N LYS A 181 -16.99 -4.83 16.04
CA LYS A 181 -17.79 -6.04 16.25
C LYS A 181 -17.15 -6.99 17.27
N PHE A 182 -15.85 -7.24 17.13
CA PHE A 182 -15.15 -8.16 18.01
C PHE A 182 -14.68 -7.53 19.33
N LYS A 183 -14.56 -6.20 19.43
CA LYS A 183 -14.38 -5.52 20.73
C LYS A 183 -15.62 -5.63 21.63
N ARG A 184 -16.82 -5.61 21.04
CA ARG A 184 -18.10 -5.60 21.76
C ARG A 184 -18.53 -6.97 22.30
N ASN A 185 -18.04 -8.07 21.72
CA ASN A 185 -18.45 -9.42 22.10
C ASN A 185 -17.70 -10.03 23.29
N GLY A 186 -16.88 -9.26 24.03
CA GLY A 186 -16.26 -9.69 25.30
C GLY A 186 -15.31 -10.91 25.26
N SER A 187 -15.22 -11.62 24.13
CA SER A 187 -14.47 -12.88 23.95
C SER A 187 -13.01 -12.68 23.57
N LEU A 188 -12.42 -11.54 23.93
CA LEU A 188 -11.04 -11.17 23.61
C LEU A 188 -10.31 -10.63 24.85
N GLY A 189 -10.54 -11.29 25.99
CA GLY A 189 -9.73 -11.14 27.19
C GLY A 189 -8.89 -12.39 27.38
N ARG A 190 -7.56 -12.18 27.41
CA ARG A 190 -6.44 -13.12 27.53
C ARG A 190 -5.93 -13.69 26.21
#